data_AF-A0A2J1DRF1-F1
#
_entry.id   AF-A0A2J1DRF1-F1
#
_cell.length_a   1.000
_cell.length_b   1.000
_cell.length_c   1.000
_cell.angle_alpha   90.00
_cell.angle_beta   90.00
_cell.angle_gamma   90.00
#
_symmetry.space_group_name_H-M   'P 1'
#
loop_
_entity.id
_entity.type
_entity.pdbx_description
1 polymer ?
#
loop_
_entity_poly.entity_id
_entity_poly.type
_entity_poly.pdbx_seq_one_letter_code
_entity_poly.pdbx_strand_id
1 'polypeptide(L)' 'ADSLGYLSLPGLINAVGLPEKNFCLACFTGEYALPVQLEMDKFALGNQRHNCCQMPSPES' A
#
# COMPACT_ATOMS: atom_id res chain seq x y z
N ALA A 1 10.00 21.96 12.54
CA ALA A 1 10.58 20.67 12.13
C ALA A 1 11.60 20.99 11.07
N ASP A 2 12.88 20.92 11.44
CA ASP A 2 13.98 21.47 10.66
C ASP A 2 14.70 20.38 9.85
N SER A 3 14.30 19.11 10.01
CA SER A 3 14.81 17.96 9.26
C SER A 3 13.75 16.86 9.11
N LEU A 4 14.00 15.97 8.15
CA LEU A 4 13.21 14.75 7.90
C LEU A 4 14.15 13.54 7.92
N GLY A 5 13.69 12.43 8.48
CA GLY A 5 14.40 11.16 8.48
C GLY A 5 13.52 10.06 7.87
N TYR A 6 14.09 9.25 6.98
CA TYR A 6 13.45 8.08 6.41
C TYR A 6 14.00 6.81 7.05
N LEU A 7 13.13 5.83 7.27
CA LEU A 7 13.55 4.50 7.72
C LEU A 7 14.19 3.74 6.55
N SER A 8 15.31 3.08 6.80
CA SER A 8 15.93 2.21 5.80
C SER A 8 15.11 0.95 5.57
N LEU A 9 15.12 0.43 4.33
CA LEU A 9 14.44 -0.82 3.99
C LEU A 9 14.85 -2.01 4.87
N PRO A 10 16.15 -2.27 5.16
CA PRO A 10 16.53 -3.32 6.11
C PRO A 10 16.04 -3.02 7.54
N GLY A 11 16.01 -1.75 7.95
CA GLY A 11 15.46 -1.34 9.24
C GLY A 11 13.98 -1.67 9.36
N LEU A 12 13.20 -1.44 8.30
CA LEU A 12 11.79 -1.82 8.22
C LEU A 12 11.59 -3.33 8.35
N ILE A 13 12.36 -4.14 7.61
CA ILE A 13 12.26 -5.61 7.66
C ILE A 13 12.57 -6.13 9.07
N ASN A 14 13.64 -5.62 9.69
CA ASN A 14 14.03 -5.97 11.05
C ASN A 14 12.97 -5.57 12.09
N ALA A 15 12.31 -4.42 11.90
CA ALA A 15 11.27 -3.95 12.82
C ALA A 15 10.03 -4.85 12.82
N VAL A 16 9.69 -5.45 11.67
CA VAL A 16 8.56 -6.39 11.58
C VAL A 16 8.94 -7.82 12.01
N GLY A 17 10.21 -8.21 11.85
CA GLY A 17 10.74 -9.47 12.38
C GLY A 17 10.38 -10.73 11.58
N LEU A 18 9.94 -10.59 10.33
CA LEU A 18 9.73 -11.70 9.40
C LEU A 18 10.79 -11.69 8.27
N PRO A 19 11.00 -12.81 7.57
CA PRO A 19 11.92 -12.86 6.43
C PRO A 19 11.50 -11.92 5.31
N GLU A 20 12.48 -11.28 4.64
CA GLU A 20 12.26 -10.32 3.54
C GLU A 20 11.34 -10.85 2.43
N LYS A 21 11.52 -12.13 2.04
CA LYS A 21 10.73 -12.80 1.00
C LYS A 21 9.23 -12.85 1.28
N ASN A 22 8.79 -12.57 2.51
CA ASN A 22 7.39 -12.56 2.91
C ASN A 22 6.74 -11.17 2.74
N PHE A 23 7.51 -10.14 2.35
CA PHE A 23 7.00 -8.78 2.17
C PHE A 23 6.91 -8.39 0.69
N CYS A 24 5.84 -7.68 0.34
CA CYS A 24 5.80 -6.92 -0.90
C CYS A 24 6.44 -5.57 -0.67
N LEU A 25 7.61 -5.33 -1.28
CA LEU A 25 8.38 -4.09 -1.13
C LEU A 25 8.20 -3.13 -2.32
N ALA A 26 7.22 -3.41 -3.20
CA ALA A 26 7.00 -2.68 -4.45
C ALA A 26 6.79 -1.17 -4.28
N CYS A 27 6.20 -0.72 -3.15
CA CYS A 27 6.05 0.70 -2.86
C CYS A 27 7.39 1.43 -2.64
N PHE A 28 8.45 0.70 -2.29
CA PHE A 28 9.79 1.23 -2.04
C PHE A 28 10.78 0.91 -3.17
N THR A 29 10.68 -0.27 -3.79
CA THR A 29 11.62 -0.73 -4.84
C THR A 29 11.04 -0.59 -6.25
N GLY A 30 9.73 -0.48 -6.41
CA GLY A 30 9.04 -0.57 -7.70
C GLY A 30 8.86 -2.00 -8.21
N GLU A 31 9.49 -3.00 -7.58
CA GLU A 31 9.43 -4.40 -7.98
C GLU A 31 8.20 -5.09 -7.39
N TYR A 32 7.18 -5.28 -8.22
CA TYR A 32 5.95 -6.00 -7.83
C TYR A 32 6.16 -7.51 -7.94
N ALA A 33 5.82 -8.25 -6.88
CA ALA A 33 5.90 -9.71 -6.85
C ALA A 33 4.94 -10.41 -7.84
N LEU A 34 4.00 -9.65 -8.42
CA LEU A 34 3.08 -10.09 -9.44
C LEU A 34 3.22 -9.18 -10.67
N PRO A 35 3.08 -9.71 -11.90
CA PRO A 35 3.07 -8.89 -13.10
C PRO A 35 1.88 -7.92 -13.03
N VAL A 36 2.19 -6.62 -13.06
CA VAL A 36 1.15 -5.59 -13.13
C VAL A 36 0.44 -5.69 -14.47
N GLN A 37 -0.88 -5.84 -14.43
CA GLN A 37 -1.71 -5.76 -15.62
C GLN A 37 -1.70 -4.30 -16.08
N LEU A 38 -0.87 -3.99 -17.08
CA LEU A 38 -0.64 -2.63 -17.59
C LEU A 38 -1.90 -1.94 -18.12
N GLU A 39 -2.97 -2.69 -18.32
CA GLU A 39 -4.28 -2.21 -18.78
C GLU A 39 -5.14 -1.62 -17.66
N MET A 40 -4.70 -1.71 -16.39
CA MET A 40 -5.35 -1.04 -15.28
C MET A 40 -4.83 0.39 -15.09
N ASP A 41 -5.72 1.37 -15.21
CA ASP A 41 -5.42 2.76 -14.90
C ASP A 41 -4.99 2.95 -13.46
N LYS A 42 -3.99 3.82 -13.23
CA LYS A 42 -3.54 4.26 -11.89
C LYS A 42 -4.70 4.72 -10.98
N PHE A 43 -5.79 5.18 -11.60
CA PHE A 43 -6.97 5.70 -10.91
C PHE A 43 -8.05 4.65 -10.62
N ALA A 44 -7.89 3.41 -11.08
CA ALA A 44 -8.89 2.34 -10.92
C ALA A 44 -9.29 2.12 -9.45
N LEU A 45 -8.35 2.31 -8.51
CA LEU A 45 -8.58 2.22 -7.06
C LEU A 45 -8.74 3.59 -6.38
N GLY A 46 -8.35 4.68 -7.05
CA GLY A 46 -8.41 6.04 -6.51
C GLY A 46 -9.82 6.65 -6.50
N ASN A 47 -10.68 6.18 -7.42
CA ASN A 47 -12.05 6.67 -7.60
C ASN A 47 -13.11 5.85 -6.83
N GLN A 48 -12.70 4.87 -6.03
CA GLN A 48 -13.60 4.04 -5.20
C GLN A 48 -13.99 4.71 -3.86
N ARG A 49 -13.68 6.01 -3.68
CA ARG A 49 -14.04 6.78 -2.47
C ARG A 49 -15.51 7.21 -2.42
N HIS A 50 -16.35 6.71 -3.31
CA HIS A 50 -17.70 7.22 -3.52
C HIS A 50 -18.83 6.49 -2.78
N ASN A 51 -18.57 5.46 -1.96
CA ASN A 51 -19.67 4.78 -1.26
C ASN A 51 -19.46 4.39 0.20
N CYS A 52 -18.28 4.66 0.80
CA CYS A 52 -18.06 4.27 2.20
C CYS A 52 -18.89 5.12 3.19
N CYS A 53 -19.29 6.35 2.80
CA CYS A 53 -20.22 7.19 3.57
C CYS A 53 -21.70 7.05 3.12
N GLN A 54 -21.99 6.17 2.15
CA GLN A 54 -23.34 5.91 1.64
C GLN A 54 -23.80 4.46 1.92
N MET A 55 -23.29 3.83 2.99
CA MET A 55 -24.03 2.68 3.51
C MET A 55 -25.33 3.20 4.13
N PRO A 56 -26.52 2.81 3.62
CA PRO A 56 -27.74 3.02 4.39
C PRO A 56 -27.60 2.25 5.71
N SER A 57 -27.89 2.91 6.82
CA SER A 57 -27.99 2.26 8.13
C SER A 57 -29.01 1.12 8.07
N PRO A 58 -28.79 -0.01 8.77
CA PRO A 58 -29.85 -1.00 8.94
C PRO A 58 -30.99 -0.34 9.72
N GLU A 59 -32.11 -0.07 9.04
CA GLU A 59 -33.34 0.37 9.71
C GLU A 59 -33.86 -0.76 10.59
N SER A 60 -34.26 -0.39 11.81
CA SER A 60 -34.84 -1.24 12.86
C SER A 60 -36.22 -1.77 12.51
#